data_AF-A0A814AQY3-F1
#
_entry.id   AF-A0A814AQY3-F1
#
_cell.length_a   1.000
_cell.length_b   1.000
_cell.length_c   1.000
_cell.angle_alpha   90.00
_cell.angle_beta   90.00
_cell.angle_gamma   90.00
#
_symmetry.space_group_name_H-M   'P 1'
#
loop_
_entity.id
_entity.type
_entity.pdbx_description
1 polymer ?
#
loop_
_entity_poly.entity_id
_entity_poly.type
_entity_poly.pdbx_seq_one_letter_code
_entity_poly.pdbx_strand_id
1 'polypeptide(L)'
;MKTPYYSYFKQVYPLKINEYELTDDMIDVLKSYTNSQSNECYMKTNLNLLSANLNEVDWIYVNKLRSLIRGLNQSDIKHVYYRGLSLSDREIQYYLDKRNEYYYTNSFTSFTIDRLLIYSGSAVLILRTDTCSEKAKINIANIWKWSTFMHEKEALLGVGTKLKILSVHFFGSKWEIEVELAEDDIDFS
;
A
#
# COMPACT_ATOMS: atom_id res chain seq x y z
N MET A 1 -19.01 -3.92 0.68
CA MET A 1 -18.91 -2.65 1.46
C MET A 1 -18.10 -1.69 0.59
N LYS A 2 -18.50 -0.43 0.37
CA LYS A 2 -17.72 0.48 -0.51
C LYS A 2 -16.53 1.05 0.27
N THR A 3 -15.40 1.25 -0.42
CA THR A 3 -14.26 1.99 0.17
C THR A 3 -14.69 3.40 0.58
N PRO A 4 -14.29 3.91 1.76
CA PRO A 4 -14.74 5.22 2.24
C PRO A 4 -14.25 6.39 1.37
N TYR A 5 -13.24 6.16 0.53
CA TYR A 5 -12.65 7.18 -0.35
C TYR A 5 -13.21 7.16 -1.77
N TYR A 6 -14.22 6.33 -2.04
CA TYR A 6 -14.73 6.08 -3.40
C TYR A 6 -15.07 7.37 -4.16
N SER A 7 -15.75 8.32 -3.51
CA SER A 7 -16.17 9.58 -4.11
C SER A 7 -15.02 10.51 -4.51
N TYR A 8 -13.82 10.27 -4.00
CA TYR A 8 -12.64 11.10 -4.26
C TYR A 8 -11.74 10.52 -5.35
N PHE A 9 -11.87 9.22 -5.66
CA PHE A 9 -11.00 8.57 -6.61
C PHE A 9 -11.34 8.93 -8.05
N LYS A 10 -10.30 9.35 -8.79
CA LYS A 10 -10.35 9.67 -10.21
C LYS A 10 -9.13 9.07 -10.89
N GLN A 11 -9.34 8.38 -12.01
CA GLN A 11 -8.24 7.91 -12.84
C GLN A 11 -7.63 9.11 -13.59
N VAL A 12 -6.35 9.38 -13.35
CA VAL A 12 -5.63 10.54 -13.93
C VAL A 12 -4.70 10.11 -15.07
N TYR A 13 -4.08 8.94 -14.92
CA TYR A 13 -3.17 8.37 -15.91
C TYR A 13 -3.81 7.19 -16.66
N PRO A 14 -3.22 6.69 -17.76
CA PRO A 14 -3.73 5.50 -18.43
C PRO A 14 -3.87 4.29 -17.50
N LEU A 15 -4.83 3.41 -17.80
CA LEU A 15 -5.07 2.17 -17.04
C LEU A 15 -3.95 1.12 -17.21
N LYS A 16 -3.10 1.30 -18.23
CA LYS A 16 -1.91 0.47 -18.47
C LYS A 16 -0.77 1.39 -18.87
N ILE A 17 0.34 1.28 -18.15
CA ILE A 17 1.55 2.08 -18.28
C ILE A 17 2.70 1.10 -18.32
N ASN A 18 3.49 1.11 -19.39
CA ASN A 18 4.73 0.38 -19.43
C ASN A 18 5.79 1.09 -18.57
N GLU A 19 6.59 0.35 -17.82
CA GLU A 19 7.63 0.94 -16.97
C GLU A 19 8.65 1.79 -17.73
N TYR A 20 8.83 1.51 -19.03
CA TYR A 20 9.70 2.28 -19.93
C TYR A 20 9.04 3.54 -20.54
N GLU A 21 7.73 3.74 -20.31
CA GLU A 21 6.94 4.85 -20.86
C GLU A 21 6.57 5.91 -19.80
N LEU A 22 7.14 5.81 -18.60
CA LEU A 22 6.90 6.78 -17.54
C LEU A 22 7.42 8.16 -17.95
N THR A 23 6.54 9.17 -17.90
CA THR A 23 6.92 10.56 -18.13
C THR A 23 7.65 11.15 -16.92
N ASP A 24 8.32 12.29 -17.09
CA ASP A 24 8.98 12.98 -15.99
C ASP A 24 8.01 13.31 -14.84
N ASP A 25 6.78 13.77 -15.13
CA ASP A 25 5.74 14.02 -14.12
C ASP A 25 5.37 12.74 -13.34
N MET A 26 5.27 11.59 -14.01
CA MET A 26 4.96 10.32 -13.35
C MET A 26 6.11 9.86 -12.43
N ILE A 27 7.34 10.01 -12.90
CA ILE A 27 8.55 9.70 -12.12
C ILE A 27 8.67 10.63 -10.93
N ASP A 28 8.38 11.92 -11.09
CA ASP A 28 8.42 12.91 -10.01
C ASP A 28 7.36 12.63 -8.94
N VAL A 29 6.16 12.18 -9.32
CA VAL A 29 5.14 11.72 -8.36
C VAL A 29 5.64 10.52 -7.55
N LEU A 30 6.26 9.51 -8.18
CA LEU A 30 6.83 8.36 -7.46
C LEU A 30 7.99 8.79 -6.54
N LYS A 31 8.90 9.62 -7.04
CA LYS A 31 10.05 10.14 -6.27
C LYS A 31 9.60 10.96 -5.07
N SER A 32 8.64 11.85 -5.26
CA SER A 32 8.11 12.72 -4.18
C SER A 32 7.47 11.92 -3.05
N TYR A 33 6.90 10.74 -3.33
CA TYR A 33 6.45 9.82 -2.28
C TYR A 33 7.63 9.27 -1.45
N THR A 34 8.71 8.86 -2.13
CA THR A 34 9.84 8.15 -1.53
C THR A 34 10.93 9.06 -0.94
N ASN A 35 10.97 10.34 -1.31
CA ASN A 35 12.00 11.30 -0.88
C ASN A 35 11.78 11.80 0.58
N SER A 36 11.87 10.86 1.52
CA SER A 36 11.53 10.97 2.94
C SER A 36 12.39 11.94 3.77
N GLN A 37 13.39 12.61 3.19
CA GLN A 37 14.14 13.66 3.89
C GLN A 37 13.43 15.04 3.85
N SER A 38 12.44 15.25 2.97
CA SER A 38 11.66 16.49 2.92
C SER A 38 10.29 16.43 3.61
N ASN A 39 9.84 15.22 3.98
CA ASN A 39 8.77 14.83 4.92
C ASN A 39 7.39 15.51 4.83
N GLU A 40 7.17 16.58 4.07
CA GLU A 40 5.90 17.29 4.08
C GLU A 40 4.83 16.50 3.32
N CYS A 41 5.08 16.08 2.07
CA CYS A 41 4.02 15.43 1.27
C CYS A 41 3.66 14.02 1.76
N TYR A 42 4.64 13.14 2.00
CA TYR A 42 4.38 11.78 2.51
C TYR A 42 3.67 11.82 3.87
N MET A 43 4.22 12.54 4.86
CA MET A 43 3.58 12.59 6.18
C MET A 43 2.26 13.34 6.11
N LYS A 44 2.15 14.49 5.45
CA LYS A 44 0.89 15.25 5.40
C LYS A 44 -0.22 14.47 4.69
N THR A 45 0.06 13.85 3.54
CA THR A 45 -0.94 13.04 2.84
C THR A 45 -1.36 11.84 3.68
N ASN A 46 -0.42 11.06 4.22
CA ASN A 46 -0.79 9.90 5.04
C ASN A 46 -1.40 10.30 6.39
N LEU A 47 -0.93 11.36 7.05
CA LEU A 47 -1.50 11.86 8.32
C LEU A 47 -2.91 12.39 8.11
N ASN A 48 -3.18 13.13 7.03
CA ASN A 48 -4.53 13.64 6.73
C ASN A 48 -5.48 12.49 6.35
N LEU A 49 -4.98 11.49 5.63
CA LEU A 49 -5.73 10.27 5.32
C LEU A 49 -6.04 9.46 6.60
N LEU A 50 -5.06 9.31 7.50
CA LEU A 50 -5.20 8.58 8.77
C LEU A 50 -6.07 9.33 9.80
N SER A 51 -5.99 10.66 9.83
CA SER A 51 -6.85 11.51 10.70
C SER A 51 -8.27 11.69 10.14
N ALA A 52 -8.54 11.14 8.96
CA ALA A 52 -9.80 11.32 8.22
C ALA A 52 -10.15 12.80 7.98
N ASN A 53 -9.15 13.70 7.94
CA ASN A 53 -9.34 15.10 7.58
C ASN A 53 -9.38 15.25 6.04
N LEU A 54 -10.43 14.72 5.44
CA LEU A 54 -10.55 14.55 3.98
C LEU A 54 -10.50 15.85 3.18
N ASN A 55 -10.79 16.99 3.83
CA ASN A 55 -10.76 18.32 3.19
C ASN A 55 -9.33 18.84 2.98
N GLU A 56 -8.37 18.35 3.77
CA GLU A 56 -6.96 18.75 3.70
C GLU A 56 -6.10 17.74 2.93
N VAL A 57 -6.72 16.68 2.41
CA VAL A 57 -6.05 15.71 1.56
C VAL A 57 -5.87 16.32 0.17
N ASP A 58 -4.63 16.34 -0.32
CA ASP A 58 -4.36 16.62 -1.74
C ASP A 58 -4.82 15.42 -2.59
N TRP A 59 -6.09 15.44 -2.96
CA TRP A 59 -6.69 14.40 -3.79
C TRP A 59 -6.13 14.35 -5.21
N ILE A 60 -5.52 15.43 -5.71
CA ILE A 60 -4.86 15.40 -7.03
C ILE A 60 -3.63 14.50 -6.94
N TYR A 61 -2.79 14.73 -5.93
CA TYR A 61 -1.62 13.90 -5.68
C TYR A 61 -1.99 12.44 -5.37
N VAL A 62 -2.98 12.20 -4.49
CA VAL A 62 -3.48 10.85 -4.18
C VAL A 62 -3.95 10.13 -5.44
N ASN A 63 -4.71 10.80 -6.30
CA ASN A 63 -5.21 10.21 -7.54
C ASN A 63 -4.09 9.94 -8.55
N LYS A 64 -3.11 10.83 -8.68
CA LYS A 64 -1.92 10.60 -9.51
C LYS A 64 -1.16 9.37 -9.04
N LEU A 65 -0.78 9.30 -7.77
CA LEU A 65 -0.01 8.18 -7.22
C LEU A 65 -0.76 6.86 -7.29
N ARG A 66 -2.06 6.85 -6.93
CA ARG A 66 -2.91 5.65 -7.04
C ARG A 66 -3.07 5.20 -8.48
N SER A 67 -3.25 6.13 -9.43
CA SER A 67 -3.34 5.81 -10.86
C SER A 67 -2.04 5.19 -11.37
N LEU A 68 -0.87 5.65 -10.89
CA LEU A 68 0.43 5.06 -11.23
C LEU A 68 0.56 3.64 -10.72
N ILE A 69 0.31 3.42 -9.43
CA ILE A 69 0.37 2.07 -8.82
C ILE A 69 -0.49 1.09 -9.62
N ARG A 70 -1.72 1.49 -9.97
CA ARG A 70 -2.68 0.66 -10.70
C ARG A 70 -2.40 0.52 -12.18
N GLY A 71 -1.81 1.53 -12.81
CA GLY A 71 -1.50 1.53 -14.22
C GLY A 71 -0.22 0.77 -14.56
N LEU A 72 0.74 0.71 -13.64
CA LEU A 72 2.04 0.08 -13.87
C LEU A 72 1.91 -1.41 -14.18
N ASN A 73 2.22 -1.79 -15.42
CA ASN A 73 2.29 -3.17 -15.85
C ASN A 73 3.59 -3.81 -15.35
N GLN A 74 3.48 -4.69 -14.36
CA GLN A 74 4.63 -5.26 -13.66
C GLN A 74 4.70 -6.77 -13.85
N SER A 75 5.82 -7.25 -14.37
CA SER A 75 6.09 -8.68 -14.55
C SER A 75 6.65 -9.37 -13.29
N ASP A 76 7.08 -8.61 -12.28
CA ASP A 76 7.84 -9.13 -11.14
C ASP A 76 7.13 -8.93 -9.78
N ILE A 77 5.79 -9.04 -9.76
CA ILE A 77 5.02 -9.06 -8.53
C ILE A 77 5.44 -10.29 -7.70
N LYS A 78 5.82 -10.06 -6.45
CA LYS A 78 6.28 -11.13 -5.53
C LYS A 78 5.09 -11.78 -4.85
N HIS A 79 5.21 -13.05 -4.51
CA HIS A 79 4.20 -13.81 -3.77
C HIS A 79 3.92 -13.26 -2.37
N VAL A 80 4.93 -12.65 -1.74
CA VAL A 80 4.84 -12.13 -0.38
C VAL A 80 5.60 -10.81 -0.27
N TYR A 81 5.01 -9.88 0.46
CA TYR A 81 5.58 -8.59 0.84
C TYR A 81 5.52 -8.42 2.36
N TYR A 82 6.46 -7.66 2.92
CA TYR A 82 6.64 -7.52 4.37
C TYR A 82 6.64 -6.07 4.79
N ARG A 83 6.08 -5.77 5.96
CA ARG A 83 6.17 -4.45 6.60
C ARG A 83 6.35 -4.61 8.10
N GLY A 84 7.40 -3.99 8.65
CA GLY A 84 7.55 -3.86 10.10
C GLY A 84 6.56 -2.85 10.67
N LEU A 85 5.97 -3.17 11.82
CA LEU A 85 4.99 -2.33 12.52
C LEU A 85 5.31 -2.24 14.01
N SER A 86 5.02 -1.08 14.61
CA SER A 86 4.97 -0.92 16.05
C SER A 86 3.51 -0.74 16.45
N LEU A 87 2.89 -1.84 16.88
CA LEU A 87 1.47 -1.87 17.26
C LEU A 87 1.32 -1.91 18.78
N SER A 88 0.30 -1.20 19.27
CA SER A 88 -0.20 -1.30 20.64
C SER A 88 -1.03 -2.57 20.84
N ASP A 89 -1.23 -2.99 22.09
CA ASP A 89 -2.06 -4.16 22.42
C ASP A 89 -3.49 -4.04 21.88
N ARG A 90 -4.04 -2.83 21.85
CA ARG A 90 -5.37 -2.57 21.27
C ARG A 90 -5.42 -2.84 19.76
N GLU A 91 -4.37 -2.46 19.04
CA GLU A 91 -4.28 -2.70 17.60
C GLU A 91 -4.05 -4.17 17.31
N ILE A 92 -3.25 -4.87 18.11
CA ILE A 92 -3.12 -6.33 18.03
C ILE A 92 -4.47 -7.02 18.26
N GLN A 93 -5.20 -6.61 19.29
CA GLN A 93 -6.52 -7.16 19.58
C GLN A 93 -7.50 -6.94 18.43
N TYR A 94 -7.46 -5.76 17.78
CA TYR A 94 -8.27 -5.50 16.58
C TYR A 94 -8.04 -6.55 15.48
N TYR A 95 -6.78 -6.91 15.19
CA TYR A 95 -6.48 -7.93 14.18
C TYR A 95 -6.92 -9.33 14.64
N LEU A 96 -6.74 -9.68 15.92
CA LEU A 96 -7.17 -10.96 16.48
C LEU A 96 -8.69 -11.18 16.39
N ASP A 97 -9.46 -10.14 16.69
CA ASP A 97 -10.92 -10.16 16.66
C ASP A 97 -11.46 -10.24 15.24
N LYS A 98 -10.74 -9.65 14.27
CA LYS A 98 -11.15 -9.55 12.87
C LYS A 98 -10.52 -10.59 11.94
N ARG A 99 -10.05 -11.72 12.48
CA ARG A 99 -9.54 -12.82 11.64
C ARG A 99 -10.62 -13.28 10.65
N ASN A 100 -10.21 -13.48 9.40
CA ASN A 100 -11.05 -13.76 8.24
C ASN A 100 -12.00 -12.64 7.80
N GLU A 101 -11.95 -11.45 8.42
CA GLU A 101 -12.69 -10.29 7.95
C GLU A 101 -11.90 -9.45 6.93
N TYR A 102 -12.63 -8.61 6.20
CA TYR A 102 -12.08 -7.65 5.26
C TYR A 102 -11.99 -6.26 5.88
N TYR A 103 -10.97 -5.50 5.49
CA TYR A 103 -10.84 -4.09 5.80
C TYR A 103 -10.25 -3.32 4.61
N TYR A 104 -10.36 -2.00 4.64
CA TYR A 104 -9.78 -1.12 3.64
C TYR A 104 -8.54 -0.41 4.22
N THR A 105 -7.51 -0.24 3.40
CA THR A 105 -6.37 0.60 3.80
C THR A 105 -6.79 2.07 3.86
N ASN A 106 -6.41 2.72 4.96
CA ASN A 106 -6.74 4.14 5.16
C ASN A 106 -5.65 5.07 4.62
N SER A 107 -4.52 4.55 4.15
CA SER A 107 -3.40 5.32 3.62
C SER A 107 -2.61 4.51 2.61
N PHE A 108 -1.68 5.16 1.91
CA PHE A 108 -0.67 4.44 1.13
C PHE A 108 0.24 3.66 2.09
N THR A 109 0.45 2.38 1.79
CA THR A 109 1.18 1.48 2.69
C THR A 109 2.41 0.90 1.99
N SER A 110 3.60 1.27 2.46
CA SER A 110 4.87 0.72 1.96
C SER A 110 5.16 -0.66 2.54
N PHE A 111 5.59 -1.57 1.68
CA PHE A 111 6.14 -2.88 2.01
C PHE A 111 7.53 -3.02 1.42
N THR A 112 8.25 -4.06 1.79
CA THR A 112 9.47 -4.52 1.15
C THR A 112 9.29 -5.95 0.65
N ILE A 113 9.98 -6.32 -0.43
CA ILE A 113 10.02 -7.72 -0.90
C ILE A 113 10.97 -8.60 -0.07
N ASP A 114 11.73 -8.02 0.84
CA ASP A 114 12.77 -8.72 1.58
C ASP A 114 12.51 -8.65 3.08
N ARG A 115 12.18 -9.81 3.67
CA ARG A 115 11.89 -9.94 5.10
C ARG A 115 13.07 -9.49 5.96
N LEU A 116 14.31 -9.60 5.47
CA LEU A 116 15.47 -9.17 6.23
C LEU A 116 15.50 -7.64 6.40
N LEU A 117 14.76 -6.86 5.62
CA LEU A 117 14.76 -5.41 5.75
C LEU A 117 13.80 -4.89 6.85
N ILE A 118 13.07 -5.77 7.55
CA ILE A 118 12.08 -5.40 8.60
C ILE A 118 12.64 -5.56 10.03
N TYR A 119 13.76 -4.90 10.34
CA TYR A 119 14.41 -5.12 11.63
C TYR A 119 13.66 -4.47 12.82
N SER A 120 13.01 -3.32 12.67
CA SER A 120 12.33 -2.61 13.76
C SER A 120 10.84 -2.98 13.91
N GLY A 121 10.31 -2.88 15.13
CA GLY A 121 8.87 -3.02 15.45
C GLY A 121 8.49 -4.27 16.25
N SER A 122 7.30 -4.20 16.88
CA SER A 122 6.67 -5.28 17.66
C SER A 122 5.86 -6.28 16.82
N ALA A 123 5.59 -5.94 15.56
CA ALA A 123 4.79 -6.74 14.65
C ALA A 123 5.33 -6.71 13.21
N VAL A 124 4.91 -7.68 12.42
CA VAL A 124 5.15 -7.80 10.99
C VAL A 124 3.81 -8.01 10.29
N LEU A 125 3.50 -7.14 9.34
CA LEU A 125 2.41 -7.35 8.39
C LEU A 125 2.97 -8.07 7.16
N ILE A 126 2.39 -9.21 6.84
CA ILE A 126 2.78 -10.10 5.75
C ILE A 126 1.64 -10.05 4.72
N LEU A 127 1.89 -9.41 3.59
CA LEU A 127 0.93 -9.32 2.49
C LEU A 127 1.19 -10.45 1.49
N ARG A 128 0.24 -11.38 1.38
CA ARG A 128 0.24 -12.47 0.41
C ARG A 128 -0.48 -12.05 -0.88
N THR A 129 0.11 -12.43 -2.01
CA THR A 129 -0.44 -12.16 -3.35
C THR A 129 -0.52 -13.42 -4.22
N ASP A 130 -0.09 -14.58 -3.70
CA ASP A 130 -0.06 -15.84 -4.42
C ASP A 130 -1.46 -16.41 -4.69
N THR A 131 -2.42 -16.10 -3.82
CA THR A 131 -3.82 -16.55 -3.90
C THR A 131 -4.78 -15.49 -4.44
N CYS A 132 -4.34 -14.25 -4.64
CA CYS A 132 -5.20 -13.16 -5.07
C CYS A 132 -5.33 -13.06 -6.60
N SER A 133 -6.43 -12.47 -7.05
CA SER A 133 -6.66 -12.29 -8.48
C SER A 133 -5.78 -11.20 -9.09
N GLU A 134 -5.60 -11.25 -10.41
CA GLU A 134 -4.89 -10.20 -11.14
C GLU A 134 -5.53 -8.81 -10.95
N LYS A 135 -6.86 -8.74 -10.80
CA LYS A 135 -7.56 -7.49 -10.49
C LYS A 135 -7.20 -6.92 -9.12
N ALA A 136 -6.90 -7.77 -8.13
CA ALA A 136 -6.47 -7.31 -6.82
C ALA A 136 -5.00 -6.83 -6.84
N LYS A 137 -4.14 -7.53 -7.59
CA LYS A 137 -2.70 -7.25 -7.71
C LYS A 137 -2.36 -5.88 -8.28
N ILE A 138 -3.22 -5.29 -9.11
CA ILE A 138 -2.99 -3.94 -9.64
C ILE A 138 -2.88 -2.89 -8.51
N ASN A 139 -3.37 -3.17 -7.30
CA ASN A 139 -3.29 -2.21 -6.20
C ASN A 139 -1.90 -2.11 -5.54
N ILE A 140 -0.93 -2.95 -5.93
CA ILE A 140 0.44 -2.89 -5.42
C ILE A 140 1.44 -2.73 -6.55
N ALA A 141 2.47 -1.91 -6.30
CA ALA A 141 3.55 -1.72 -7.26
C ALA A 141 4.94 -1.72 -6.62
N ASN A 142 5.88 -2.44 -7.21
CA ASN A 142 7.30 -2.38 -6.91
C ASN A 142 7.85 -1.04 -7.41
N ILE A 143 7.98 -0.06 -6.51
CA ILE A 143 8.38 1.31 -6.89
C ILE A 143 9.85 1.61 -6.65
N TRP A 144 10.60 0.68 -6.03
CA TRP A 144 11.99 0.89 -5.64
C TRP A 144 12.91 1.33 -6.80
N LYS A 145 12.60 0.96 -8.05
CA LYS A 145 13.36 1.37 -9.24
C LYS A 145 13.39 2.89 -9.44
N TRP A 146 12.39 3.59 -8.92
CA TRP A 146 12.26 5.06 -9.02
C TRP A 146 12.41 5.74 -7.66
N SER A 147 12.65 4.96 -6.60
CA SER A 147 12.89 5.46 -5.26
C SER A 147 14.34 5.91 -5.10
N THR A 148 14.57 6.92 -4.27
CA THR A 148 15.92 7.26 -3.78
C THR A 148 16.53 6.13 -2.94
N PHE A 149 15.70 5.24 -2.39
CA PHE A 149 16.09 4.14 -1.51
C PHE A 149 15.94 2.77 -2.20
N MET A 150 16.57 2.60 -3.37
CA MET A 150 16.45 1.37 -4.18
C MET A 150 16.77 0.08 -3.39
N HIS A 151 17.66 0.16 -2.40
CA HIS A 151 18.10 -0.97 -1.58
C HIS A 151 17.04 -1.44 -0.57
N GLU A 152 16.04 -0.61 -0.25
CA GLU A 152 14.92 -1.00 0.60
C GLU A 152 13.94 -1.94 -0.12
N LYS A 153 14.05 -2.04 -1.45
CA LYS A 153 13.21 -2.86 -2.32
C LYS A 153 11.71 -2.65 -2.03
N GLU A 154 11.35 -1.38 -1.93
CA GLU A 154 10.00 -0.90 -1.62
C GLU A 154 8.95 -1.25 -2.67
N ALA A 155 7.84 -1.83 -2.20
CA ALA A 155 6.60 -1.97 -2.93
C ALA A 155 5.50 -1.16 -2.23
N LEU A 156 4.69 -0.46 -3.01
CA LEU A 156 3.70 0.47 -2.51
C LEU A 156 2.29 -0.03 -2.78
N LEU A 157 1.48 -0.12 -1.72
CA LEU A 157 0.07 -0.44 -1.78
C LEU A 157 -0.78 0.84 -1.83
N GLY A 158 -1.70 0.91 -2.78
CA GLY A 158 -2.62 2.03 -2.95
C GLY A 158 -3.54 2.23 -1.73
N VAL A 159 -3.90 3.49 -1.46
CA VAL A 159 -4.92 3.82 -0.47
C VAL A 159 -6.31 3.30 -0.90
N GLY A 160 -7.12 2.91 0.10
CA GLY A 160 -8.47 2.41 -0.13
C GLY A 160 -8.50 1.00 -0.73
N THR A 161 -7.40 0.24 -0.63
CA THR A 161 -7.31 -1.14 -1.11
C THR A 161 -7.95 -2.09 -0.11
N LYS A 162 -8.75 -3.03 -0.59
CA LYS A 162 -9.36 -4.09 0.23
C LYS A 162 -8.36 -5.18 0.57
N LEU A 163 -8.25 -5.49 1.86
CA LEU A 163 -7.42 -6.55 2.40
C LEU A 163 -8.28 -7.51 3.23
N LYS A 164 -7.91 -8.79 3.26
CA LYS A 164 -8.49 -9.78 4.16
C LYS A 164 -7.46 -10.21 5.19
N ILE A 165 -7.83 -10.25 6.46
CA ILE A 165 -6.97 -10.79 7.52
C ILE A 165 -7.06 -12.31 7.48
N LEU A 166 -5.95 -12.98 7.23
CA LEU A 166 -5.89 -14.44 7.16
C LEU A 166 -5.57 -15.05 8.51
N SER A 167 -4.49 -14.60 9.13
CA SER A 167 -4.00 -15.16 10.38
C SER A 167 -3.32 -14.08 11.22
N VAL A 168 -3.34 -14.30 12.53
CA VAL A 168 -2.64 -13.45 13.50
C VAL A 168 -2.07 -14.38 14.56
N HIS A 169 -0.76 -14.37 14.72
CA HIS A 169 -0.07 -15.23 15.68
C HIS A 169 1.21 -14.58 16.19
N PHE A 170 1.69 -15.02 17.35
CA PHE A 170 2.91 -14.52 17.95
C PHE A 170 4.06 -15.51 17.67
N PHE A 171 5.12 -15.06 17.02
CA PHE A 171 6.27 -15.87 16.63
C PHE A 171 7.57 -15.08 16.72
N GLY A 172 8.64 -15.70 17.23
CA GLY A 172 9.97 -15.07 17.24
C GLY A 172 10.02 -13.70 17.92
N SER A 173 9.22 -13.52 18.98
CA SER A 173 9.07 -12.26 19.72
C SER A 173 8.39 -11.12 18.96
N LYS A 174 7.71 -11.41 17.84
CA LYS A 174 6.89 -10.44 17.10
C LYS A 174 5.49 -11.00 16.83
N TRP A 175 4.51 -10.13 16.68
CA TRP A 175 3.21 -10.50 16.11
C TRP A 175 3.31 -10.59 14.59
N GLU A 176 2.96 -11.73 14.01
CA GLU A 176 2.83 -11.90 12.57
C GLU A 176 1.36 -11.83 12.18
N ILE A 177 1.04 -10.87 11.31
CA ILE A 177 -0.30 -10.61 10.80
C ILE A 177 -0.27 -10.90 9.29
N GLU A 178 -0.88 -11.99 8.87
CA GLU A 178 -1.00 -12.32 7.46
C GLU A 178 -2.27 -11.72 6.88
N VAL A 179 -2.13 -11.02 5.76
CA VAL A 179 -3.23 -10.45 4.99
C VAL A 179 -3.08 -10.82 3.52
N GLU A 180 -4.19 -10.86 2.77
CA GLU A 180 -4.16 -10.99 1.32
C GLU A 180 -4.91 -9.84 0.65
N LEU A 181 -4.52 -9.52 -0.59
CA LEU A 181 -5.26 -8.61 -1.45
C LEU A 181 -6.61 -9.22 -1.81
N ALA A 182 -7.68 -8.46 -1.65
CA ALA A 182 -9.01 -8.83 -2.09
C ALA A 182 -9.45 -7.94 -3.26
N GLU A 183 -10.29 -8.47 -4.14
CA GLU A 183 -10.93 -7.64 -5.15
C GLU A 183 -11.80 -6.58 -4.49
N ASP A 184 -11.71 -5.36 -5.00
CA ASP A 184 -12.68 -4.33 -4.68
C ASP A 184 -14.05 -4.73 -5.24
N ASP A 185 -15.11 -4.46 -4.48
CA ASP A 185 -16.49 -4.73 -4.92
C ASP A 185 -16.93 -3.81 -6.09
N ILE A 186 -16.03 -2.97 -6.63
CA ILE A 186 -16.32 -1.91 -7.60
C ILE A 186 -15.17 -1.78 -8.60
N ASP A 187 -15.50 -1.84 -9.90
CA ASP A 187 -14.58 -1.51 -10.98
C ASP A 187 -14.45 0.03 -11.08
N PHE A 188 -13.23 0.55 -10.91
CA PHE A 188 -12.92 1.99 -11.03
C PHE A 188 -12.59 2.38 -12.48
N SER A 189 -13.23 1.71 -13.45
CA SER A 189 -13.01 1.87 -14.91
C SER A 189 -13.39 3.26 -15.40
#